data_AF-Q8RLP1-F1
#
_entry.id   AF-Q8RLP1-F1
#
_cell.length_a   1.000
_cell.length_b   1.000
_cell.length_c   1.000
_cell.angle_alpha   90.00
_cell.angle_beta   90.00
_cell.angle_gamma   90.00
#
_symmetry.space_group_name_H-M   'P 1'
#
loop_
_entity.id
_entity.type
_entity.pdbx_description
1 polymer ?
#
loop_
_entity_poly.entity_id
_entity_poly.type
_entity_poly.pdbx_seq_one_letter_code
_entity_poly.pdbx_strand_id
1 'polypeptide(L)'
;MTYIMGRCFRLHNHMSTGKKTIQSMKIFYQGDSLFSLPVAKRLVEQGQLKPSADGSIDITPDIERASVALEDYRDNLQVQQENAVMNLRNEVAKTQWIWISSILVLVGFILLFVHPFIRRMTKQLLRLIDDNQKLSRNESIEMDLDEQRTDEIGMLRSSFNQMAVTTGSYTEAMQGKNEELQAQSEELLAQQEELQAQQEELEEAYQTTKQNEEKLKMRSELTEALAVRETVESYPAIVRKMLEITSSEYGALLLYEGGAYIGATTNGMKMQQIEALLADETSVLNRMMLTNQVIQSEKRVARTNDSPYSFSTHEVALPIYDPSTNQLMAAIYMVRYKSTYKSQQLADMREFSQQMTLSLLRTRSYEEMKQEKQKTEQVLDSIREAIIYLEDGNDELYVNRPLFELVPELQSEFTEDRTLSSGSYVIEVMRNIVDDTDRFNDYLALIRSGDVSPDKVQFDVRNNTAHLEVYAERIDIEGGWKGVILVIRDITRETEADRLKTELVSTVSHELRTPLSSIYGFTELMLNREV
;
A
#
# COMPACT_ATOMS: atom_id res chain seq x y z
N MET A 1 -76.80 -33.66 -30.55
CA MET A 1 -77.44 -32.35 -30.33
C MET A 1 -77.21 -31.54 -31.61
N THR A 2 -78.04 -31.77 -32.63
CA THR A 2 -79.20 -30.94 -32.99
C THR A 2 -78.78 -29.83 -33.96
N TYR A 3 -78.92 -30.08 -35.27
CA TYR A 3 -79.49 -29.11 -36.24
C TYR A 3 -79.86 -29.89 -37.51
N ILE A 4 -81.05 -30.50 -37.44
CA ILE A 4 -81.81 -31.03 -38.56
C ILE A 4 -82.95 -30.02 -38.78
N MET A 5 -83.11 -29.49 -39.99
CA MET A 5 -84.41 -29.41 -40.71
C MET A 5 -84.31 -28.45 -41.90
N GLY A 6 -84.71 -28.93 -43.08
CA GLY A 6 -84.83 -28.07 -44.26
C GLY A 6 -85.27 -28.76 -45.55
N ARG A 7 -86.28 -29.64 -45.47
CA ARG A 7 -87.18 -30.14 -46.54
C ARG A 7 -86.74 -30.03 -48.01
N CYS A 8 -86.48 -31.20 -48.62
CA CYS A 8 -86.68 -31.43 -50.05
C CYS A 8 -88.09 -31.97 -50.33
N PHE A 9 -88.74 -31.38 -51.33
CA PHE A 9 -89.64 -31.98 -52.33
C PHE A 9 -90.67 -33.06 -51.92
N ARG A 10 -91.96 -32.73 -52.08
CA ARG A 10 -92.93 -33.64 -52.71
C ARG A 10 -93.78 -32.89 -53.72
N LEU A 11 -93.52 -33.19 -54.99
CA LEU A 11 -94.41 -32.97 -56.13
C LEU A 11 -95.53 -34.02 -56.12
N HIS A 12 -96.75 -33.49 -56.12
CA HIS A 12 -97.84 -33.77 -57.06
C HIS A 12 -98.61 -35.12 -57.09
N ASN A 13 -99.94 -34.88 -57.01
CA ASN A 13 -101.04 -35.43 -57.80
C ASN A 13 -101.89 -36.61 -57.31
N HIS A 14 -103.12 -36.23 -56.92
CA HIS A 14 -104.39 -36.62 -57.53
C HIS A 14 -104.45 -37.99 -58.22
N MET A 15 -105.35 -38.85 -57.73
CA MET A 15 -106.62 -39.11 -58.42
C MET A 15 -107.49 -40.10 -57.65
N SER A 16 -108.78 -40.06 -58.01
CA SER A 16 -109.83 -41.08 -57.81
C SER A 16 -110.84 -40.75 -56.70
N THR A 17 -111.78 -39.82 -56.93
CA THR A 17 -112.99 -39.84 -57.81
C THR A 17 -114.24 -40.42 -57.12
N GLY A 18 -115.31 -39.63 -57.22
CA GLY A 18 -116.50 -40.12 -57.91
C GLY A 18 -117.28 -41.25 -57.24
N LYS A 19 -118.00 -40.94 -56.17
CA LYS A 19 -119.26 -41.62 -55.85
C LYS A 19 -120.30 -40.60 -55.42
N LYS A 20 -120.94 -39.94 -56.40
CA LYS A 20 -122.33 -39.43 -56.35
C LYS A 20 -122.74 -38.64 -57.60
N THR A 21 -122.60 -39.22 -58.80
CA THR A 21 -123.42 -38.77 -59.93
C THR A 21 -123.66 -39.88 -60.95
N ILE A 22 -124.52 -40.85 -60.64
CA ILE A 22 -125.35 -41.51 -61.65
C ILE A 22 -126.75 -41.70 -61.04
N GLN A 23 -127.50 -40.61 -60.95
CA GLN A 23 -128.96 -40.65 -60.84
C GLN A 23 -129.55 -39.46 -61.58
N SER A 24 -129.15 -39.26 -62.84
CA SER A 24 -129.84 -38.36 -63.78
C SER A 24 -129.25 -38.48 -65.18
N MET A 25 -129.29 -39.68 -65.77
CA MET A 25 -129.32 -39.79 -67.22
C MET A 25 -130.04 -41.09 -67.66
N LYS A 26 -131.23 -41.30 -67.08
CA LYS A 26 -132.39 -41.66 -67.91
C LYS A 26 -132.67 -40.43 -68.78
N ILE A 27 -133.11 -40.62 -70.02
CA ILE A 27 -133.32 -39.60 -71.08
C ILE A 27 -132.20 -39.54 -72.13
N PHE A 28 -131.73 -40.70 -72.55
CA PHE A 28 -131.38 -40.89 -73.96
C PHE A 28 -131.94 -42.25 -74.32
N TYR A 29 -133.19 -42.30 -74.81
CA TYR A 29 -133.82 -43.37 -75.60
C TYR A 29 -135.36 -43.25 -75.49
N GLN A 30 -135.93 -42.30 -76.25
CA GLN A 30 -137.22 -42.42 -76.93
C GLN A 30 -137.25 -41.43 -78.10
N GLY A 31 -137.29 -41.97 -79.33
CA GLY A 31 -137.54 -41.31 -80.63
C GLY A 31 -136.50 -40.26 -81.07
N ASP A 32 -135.94 -40.22 -82.27
CA ASP A 32 -136.16 -40.93 -83.52
C ASP A 32 -134.88 -40.80 -84.38
N SER A 33 -134.74 -41.68 -85.36
CA SER A 33 -133.71 -41.71 -86.43
C SER A 33 -132.40 -42.49 -86.17
N LEU A 34 -132.54 -43.76 -85.79
CA LEU A 34 -131.51 -44.80 -86.06
C LEU A 34 -131.77 -45.58 -87.37
N PHE A 35 -132.55 -45.00 -88.28
CA PHE A 35 -132.81 -45.54 -89.63
C PHE A 35 -131.84 -45.03 -90.71
N SER A 36 -130.83 -44.23 -90.35
CA SER A 36 -129.82 -43.71 -91.29
C SER A 36 -128.47 -44.45 -91.25
N LEU A 37 -128.28 -45.42 -90.34
CA LEU A 37 -126.99 -46.09 -90.16
C LEU A 37 -126.92 -47.43 -90.94
N PRO A 38 -125.94 -47.59 -91.85
CA PRO A 38 -125.83 -48.77 -92.72
C PRO A 38 -125.53 -50.09 -92.00
N VAL A 39 -125.21 -50.04 -90.70
CA VAL A 39 -124.99 -51.22 -89.87
C VAL A 39 -126.31 -51.85 -89.40
N ALA A 40 -127.35 -51.03 -89.19
CA ALA A 40 -128.66 -51.50 -88.72
C ALA A 40 -129.45 -52.29 -89.79
N LYS A 41 -129.24 -52.00 -91.08
CA LYS A 41 -129.86 -52.76 -92.19
C LYS A 41 -129.29 -54.17 -92.34
N ARG A 42 -128.00 -54.35 -92.00
CA ARG A 42 -127.28 -55.61 -92.21
C ARG A 42 -127.64 -56.70 -91.19
N LEU A 43 -128.01 -56.31 -89.97
CA LEU A 43 -128.38 -57.25 -88.90
C LEU A 43 -129.80 -57.80 -89.03
N VAL A 44 -130.68 -57.12 -89.78
CA VAL A 44 -132.02 -57.61 -90.14
C VAL A 44 -131.97 -58.66 -91.26
N GLU A 45 -131.03 -58.54 -92.19
CA GLU A 45 -130.82 -59.51 -93.29
C GLU A 45 -130.13 -60.81 -92.85
N GLN A 46 -129.43 -60.80 -91.70
CA GLN A 46 -128.68 -61.96 -91.18
C GLN A 46 -129.45 -62.84 -90.18
N GLY A 47 -130.74 -62.59 -89.96
CA GLY A 47 -131.61 -63.44 -89.12
C GLY A 47 -131.33 -63.42 -87.62
N GLN A 48 -130.47 -62.51 -87.14
CA GLN A 48 -130.15 -62.35 -85.71
C GLN A 48 -131.15 -61.44 -84.96
N LEU A 49 -132.08 -60.78 -85.65
CA LEU A 49 -133.13 -59.94 -85.06
C LEU A 49 -134.49 -60.30 -85.67
N LYS A 50 -135.43 -60.80 -84.85
CA LYS A 50 -136.83 -61.07 -85.24
C LYS A 50 -137.70 -59.84 -84.94
N PRO A 51 -138.56 -59.36 -85.87
CA PRO A 51 -139.43 -58.23 -85.61
C PRO A 51 -140.65 -58.66 -84.76
N SER A 52 -140.89 -57.97 -83.65
CA SER A 52 -142.13 -58.07 -82.87
C SER A 52 -143.09 -56.93 -83.25
N ALA A 53 -144.39 -57.20 -83.19
CA ALA A 53 -145.48 -56.43 -83.82
C ALA A 53 -145.75 -55.02 -83.25
N ASP A 54 -144.86 -54.46 -82.43
CA ASP A 54 -144.95 -53.10 -81.87
C ASP A 54 -143.59 -52.35 -81.83
N GLY A 55 -142.62 -52.75 -82.65
CA GLY A 55 -141.43 -51.92 -82.91
C GLY A 55 -140.40 -51.79 -81.76
N SER A 56 -140.47 -52.59 -80.69
CA SER A 56 -139.46 -52.64 -79.63
C SER A 56 -138.63 -53.93 -79.66
N ILE A 57 -137.33 -53.82 -79.37
CA ILE A 57 -136.36 -54.93 -79.27
C ILE A 57 -135.95 -55.03 -77.80
N ASP A 58 -136.12 -56.21 -77.18
CA ASP A 58 -135.73 -56.52 -75.81
C ASP A 58 -134.26 -57.01 -75.75
N ILE A 59 -133.39 -56.24 -75.09
CA ILE A 59 -131.93 -56.44 -74.98
C ILE A 59 -131.46 -56.92 -73.60
N THR A 60 -132.40 -57.33 -72.74
CA THR A 60 -132.13 -57.77 -71.35
C THR A 60 -131.07 -58.90 -71.24
N PRO A 61 -130.99 -59.92 -72.12
CA PRO A 61 -130.02 -61.03 -71.98
C PRO A 61 -128.56 -60.63 -72.23
N ASP A 62 -128.31 -59.60 -73.05
CA ASP A 62 -126.95 -59.17 -73.39
C ASP A 62 -126.34 -58.26 -72.32
N ILE A 63 -127.18 -57.54 -71.55
CA ILE A 63 -126.75 -56.73 -70.41
C ILE A 63 -126.27 -57.63 -69.26
N GLU A 64 -126.94 -58.77 -69.03
CA GLU A 64 -126.58 -59.71 -67.96
C GLU A 64 -125.19 -60.32 -68.18
N ARG A 65 -124.86 -60.74 -69.42
CA ARG A 65 -123.52 -61.26 -69.76
C ARG A 65 -122.41 -60.22 -69.64
N ALA A 66 -122.69 -58.97 -69.98
CA ALA A 66 -121.72 -57.88 -69.85
C ALA A 66 -121.39 -57.59 -68.38
N SER A 67 -122.37 -57.71 -67.47
CA SER A 67 -122.17 -57.48 -66.04
C SER A 67 -121.26 -58.53 -65.38
N VAL A 68 -121.45 -59.81 -65.70
CA VAL A 68 -120.63 -60.92 -65.16
C VAL A 68 -119.17 -60.82 -65.62
N ALA A 69 -118.94 -60.50 -66.91
CA ALA A 69 -117.59 -60.34 -67.45
C ALA A 69 -116.83 -59.15 -66.80
N LEU A 70 -117.55 -58.07 -66.44
CA LEU A 70 -116.97 -56.92 -65.74
C LEU A 70 -116.59 -57.24 -64.29
N GLU A 71 -117.35 -58.11 -63.63
CA GLU A 71 -117.07 -58.52 -62.24
C GLU A 71 -115.85 -59.45 -62.16
N ASP A 72 -115.75 -60.44 -63.05
CA ASP A 72 -114.57 -61.31 -63.18
C ASP A 72 -113.29 -60.51 -63.51
N TYR A 73 -113.39 -59.50 -64.38
CA TYR A 73 -112.25 -58.63 -64.71
C TYR A 73 -111.78 -57.81 -63.52
N ARG A 74 -112.72 -57.30 -62.70
CA ARG A 74 -112.40 -56.54 -61.48
C ARG A 74 -111.69 -57.42 -60.45
N ASP A 75 -112.17 -58.64 -60.23
CA ASP A 75 -111.60 -59.54 -59.24
C ASP A 75 -110.19 -60.00 -59.64
N ASN A 76 -109.95 -60.27 -60.93
CA ASN A 76 -108.60 -60.56 -61.43
C ASN A 76 -107.63 -59.39 -61.23
N LEU A 77 -108.07 -58.15 -61.45
CA LEU A 77 -107.28 -56.93 -61.21
C LEU A 77 -106.88 -56.79 -59.73
N GLN A 78 -107.81 -57.10 -58.82
CA GLN A 78 -107.57 -57.02 -57.38
C GLN A 78 -106.55 -58.07 -56.92
N VAL A 79 -106.65 -59.29 -57.43
CA VAL A 79 -105.67 -60.37 -57.17
C VAL A 79 -104.27 -60.01 -57.70
N GLN A 80 -104.17 -59.41 -58.90
CA GLN A 80 -102.86 -58.94 -59.40
C GLN A 80 -102.26 -57.83 -58.52
N GLN A 81 -103.08 -56.90 -58.04
CA GLN A 81 -102.62 -55.82 -57.19
C GLN A 81 -102.09 -56.34 -55.84
N GLU A 82 -102.80 -57.28 -55.21
CA GLU A 82 -102.36 -57.89 -53.94
C GLU A 82 -101.04 -58.64 -54.10
N ASN A 83 -100.89 -59.43 -55.17
CA ASN A 83 -99.66 -60.14 -55.47
C ASN A 83 -98.48 -59.20 -55.74
N ALA A 84 -98.69 -58.11 -56.49
CA ALA A 84 -97.66 -57.12 -56.75
C ALA A 84 -97.19 -56.40 -55.47
N VAL A 85 -98.13 -56.05 -54.58
CA VAL A 85 -97.81 -55.43 -53.28
C VAL A 85 -97.03 -56.38 -52.37
N MET A 86 -97.40 -57.67 -52.35
CA MET A 86 -96.71 -58.68 -51.55
C MET A 86 -95.29 -58.95 -52.03
N ASN A 87 -95.08 -59.02 -53.36
CA ASN A 87 -93.74 -59.14 -53.94
C ASN A 87 -92.86 -57.92 -53.62
N LEU A 88 -93.40 -56.71 -53.72
CA LEU A 88 -92.66 -55.49 -53.38
C LEU A 88 -92.27 -55.46 -51.89
N ARG A 89 -93.15 -55.89 -50.98
CA ARG A 89 -92.83 -56.00 -49.54
C ARG A 89 -91.67 -56.96 -49.27
N ASN A 90 -91.65 -58.11 -49.95
CA ASN A 90 -90.57 -59.10 -49.77
C ASN A 90 -89.21 -58.61 -50.29
N GLU A 91 -89.17 -57.93 -51.43
CA GLU A 91 -87.93 -57.31 -51.96
C GLU A 91 -87.37 -56.23 -51.03
N VAL A 92 -88.25 -55.38 -50.48
CA VAL A 92 -87.86 -54.35 -49.50
C VAL A 92 -87.27 -54.98 -48.23
N ALA A 93 -87.90 -56.04 -47.70
CA ALA A 93 -87.42 -56.71 -46.49
C ALA A 93 -86.03 -57.36 -46.69
N LYS A 94 -85.77 -57.99 -47.85
CA LYS A 94 -84.43 -58.56 -48.15
C LYS A 94 -83.35 -57.48 -48.20
N THR A 95 -83.63 -56.35 -48.85
CA THR A 95 -82.68 -55.24 -48.96
C THR A 95 -82.33 -54.66 -47.58
N GLN A 96 -83.30 -54.57 -46.66
CA GLN A 96 -83.06 -54.10 -45.30
C GLN A 96 -82.09 -55.00 -44.51
N TRP A 97 -82.21 -56.33 -44.62
CA TRP A 97 -81.30 -57.26 -43.93
C TRP A 97 -79.86 -57.19 -44.44
N ILE A 98 -79.65 -57.01 -45.75
CA ILE A 98 -78.32 -56.80 -46.33
C ILE A 98 -77.67 -55.54 -45.76
N TRP A 99 -78.42 -54.44 -45.69
CA TRP A 99 -77.93 -53.18 -45.09
C TRP A 99 -77.55 -53.33 -43.62
N ILE A 100 -78.38 -54.00 -42.81
CA ILE A 100 -78.10 -54.23 -41.38
C ILE A 100 -76.83 -55.07 -41.20
N SER A 101 -76.66 -56.13 -41.99
CA SER A 101 -75.45 -56.98 -41.91
C SER A 101 -74.17 -56.22 -42.28
N SER A 102 -74.24 -55.34 -43.29
CA SER A 102 -73.09 -54.53 -43.72
C SER A 102 -72.64 -53.55 -42.64
N ILE A 103 -73.60 -52.94 -41.93
CA ILE A 103 -73.33 -52.05 -40.80
C ILE A 103 -72.66 -52.81 -39.64
N LEU A 104 -73.14 -54.01 -39.32
CA LEU A 104 -72.56 -54.84 -38.25
C LEU A 104 -71.10 -55.21 -38.53
N VAL A 105 -70.78 -55.58 -39.77
CA VAL A 105 -69.39 -55.88 -40.17
C VAL A 105 -68.49 -54.66 -40.05
N LEU A 106 -68.96 -53.48 -40.48
CA LEU A 106 -68.22 -52.23 -40.36
C LEU A 106 -67.89 -51.90 -38.90
N VAL A 107 -68.88 -52.03 -38.01
CA VAL A 107 -68.70 -51.79 -36.56
C VAL A 107 -67.70 -52.79 -35.97
N GLY A 108 -67.78 -54.06 -36.35
CA GLY A 108 -66.82 -55.08 -35.94
C GLY A 108 -65.38 -54.75 -36.34
N PHE A 109 -65.17 -54.27 -37.58
CA PHE A 109 -63.85 -53.88 -38.09
C PHE A 109 -63.25 -52.71 -37.29
N ILE A 110 -64.05 -51.69 -36.97
CA ILE A 110 -63.60 -50.53 -36.19
C ILE A 110 -63.16 -50.97 -34.79
N LEU A 111 -63.92 -51.84 -34.14
CA LEU A 111 -63.61 -52.31 -32.78
C LEU A 111 -62.38 -53.22 -32.74
N LEU A 112 -62.22 -54.13 -33.70
CA LEU A 112 -61.13 -55.10 -33.70
C LEU A 112 -59.80 -54.55 -34.23
N PHE A 113 -59.82 -53.62 -35.18
CA PHE A 113 -58.59 -53.13 -35.83
C PHE A 113 -58.28 -51.68 -35.49
N VAL A 114 -59.23 -50.77 -35.65
CA VAL A 114 -58.97 -49.33 -35.52
C VAL A 114 -58.76 -48.93 -34.06
N HIS A 115 -59.61 -49.41 -33.15
CA HIS A 115 -59.52 -49.07 -31.73
C HIS A 115 -58.20 -49.50 -31.05
N PRO A 116 -57.72 -50.76 -31.18
CA PRO A 116 -56.45 -51.15 -30.58
C PRO A 116 -55.24 -50.47 -31.23
N PHE A 117 -55.28 -50.20 -32.54
CA PHE A 117 -54.22 -49.47 -33.24
C PHE A 117 -54.05 -48.04 -32.68
N ILE A 118 -55.15 -47.30 -32.55
CA ILE A 118 -55.12 -45.94 -31.98
C ILE A 118 -54.61 -45.96 -30.55
N ARG A 119 -55.13 -46.87 -29.70
CA ARG A 119 -54.67 -46.98 -28.31
C ARG A 119 -53.17 -47.26 -28.19
N ARG A 120 -52.62 -48.14 -29.03
CA ARG A 120 -51.18 -48.46 -29.05
C ARG A 120 -50.35 -47.23 -29.44
N MET A 121 -50.73 -46.53 -30.51
CA MET A 121 -50.01 -45.35 -31.00
C MET A 121 -50.05 -44.18 -30.00
N THR A 122 -51.22 -43.88 -29.43
CA THR A 122 -51.37 -42.80 -28.43
C THR A 122 -50.54 -43.06 -27.18
N LYS A 123 -50.48 -44.32 -26.71
CA LYS A 123 -49.67 -44.67 -25.53
C LYS A 123 -48.19 -44.42 -25.77
N GLN A 124 -47.68 -44.67 -26.96
CA GLN A 124 -46.27 -44.48 -27.30
C GLN A 124 -45.91 -43.00 -27.43
N LEU A 125 -46.76 -42.20 -28.09
CA LEU A 125 -46.55 -40.76 -28.18
C LEU A 125 -46.57 -40.08 -26.81
N LEU A 126 -47.49 -40.46 -25.93
CA LEU A 126 -47.56 -39.91 -24.58
C LEU A 126 -46.32 -40.23 -23.74
N ARG A 127 -45.73 -41.42 -23.90
CA ARG A 127 -44.47 -41.78 -23.24
C ARG A 127 -43.31 -40.91 -23.71
N LEU A 128 -43.18 -40.67 -25.02
CA LEU A 128 -42.11 -39.82 -25.56
C LEU A 128 -42.23 -38.37 -25.06
N ILE A 129 -43.47 -37.87 -24.93
CA ILE A 129 -43.74 -36.54 -24.39
C ILE A 129 -43.33 -36.46 -22.91
N ASP A 130 -43.67 -37.47 -22.11
CA ASP A 130 -43.29 -37.56 -20.71
C ASP A 130 -41.77 -37.60 -20.53
N ASP A 131 -41.08 -38.41 -21.32
CA ASP A 131 -39.61 -38.51 -21.28
C ASP A 131 -38.93 -37.19 -21.70
N ASN A 132 -39.50 -36.45 -22.65
CA ASN A 132 -38.98 -35.12 -23.02
C ASN A 132 -39.17 -34.10 -21.89
N GLN A 133 -40.31 -34.15 -21.19
CA GLN A 133 -40.53 -33.30 -20.02
C GLN A 133 -39.54 -33.63 -18.90
N LYS A 134 -39.23 -34.91 -18.67
CA LYS A 134 -38.19 -35.35 -17.73
C LYS A 134 -36.80 -34.87 -18.14
N LEU A 135 -36.43 -34.98 -19.42
CA LEU A 135 -35.14 -34.49 -19.94
C LEU A 135 -34.96 -32.99 -19.68
N SER A 136 -35.98 -32.19 -19.97
CA SER A 136 -35.94 -30.73 -19.74
C SER A 136 -35.89 -30.33 -18.26
N ARG A 137 -36.28 -31.23 -17.35
CA ARG A 137 -36.14 -31.06 -15.90
C ARG A 137 -34.89 -31.70 -15.32
N ASN A 138 -34.01 -32.23 -16.18
CA ASN A 138 -32.80 -32.94 -15.79
C ASN A 138 -33.06 -34.18 -14.90
N GLU A 139 -34.21 -34.83 -15.09
CA GLU A 139 -34.56 -36.07 -14.40
C GLU A 139 -34.08 -37.30 -15.20
N SER A 140 -33.73 -38.38 -14.51
CA SER A 140 -33.25 -39.62 -15.13
C SER A 140 -34.32 -40.26 -16.02
N ILE A 141 -33.96 -40.54 -17.28
CA ILE A 141 -34.84 -41.21 -18.25
C ILE A 141 -34.43 -42.68 -18.34
N GLU A 142 -35.41 -43.57 -18.27
CA GLU A 142 -35.20 -44.99 -18.46
C GLU A 142 -35.05 -45.26 -19.97
N MET A 143 -33.81 -45.43 -20.43
CA MET A 143 -33.50 -45.69 -21.83
C MET A 143 -33.78 -47.16 -22.14
N ASP A 144 -34.87 -47.41 -22.86
CA ASP A 144 -35.17 -48.74 -23.41
C ASP A 144 -34.30 -48.95 -24.66
N LEU A 145 -33.26 -49.79 -24.52
CA LEU A 145 -32.26 -50.03 -25.56
C LEU A 145 -32.61 -51.21 -26.49
N ASP A 146 -33.69 -51.95 -26.20
CA ASP A 146 -34.00 -53.24 -26.83
C ASP A 146 -35.17 -53.23 -27.83
N GLU A 147 -35.81 -52.09 -28.10
CA GLU A 147 -36.87 -51.98 -29.14
C GLU A 147 -36.26 -51.84 -30.56
N GLN A 148 -35.93 -52.97 -31.20
CA GLN A 148 -35.53 -53.03 -32.62
C GLN A 148 -36.73 -52.80 -33.57
N ARG A 149 -37.27 -51.58 -33.55
CA ARG A 149 -38.37 -51.18 -34.43
C ARG A 149 -37.88 -50.22 -35.51
N THR A 150 -38.11 -50.58 -36.78
CA THR A 150 -37.61 -49.86 -37.95
C THR A 150 -38.61 -48.88 -38.57
N ASP A 151 -39.70 -48.55 -37.85
CA ASP A 151 -40.70 -47.59 -38.31
C ASP A 151 -40.36 -46.15 -37.88
N GLU A 152 -41.16 -45.17 -38.31
CA GLU A 152 -40.90 -43.74 -38.11
C GLU A 152 -40.85 -43.36 -36.62
N ILE A 153 -41.64 -44.04 -35.80
CA ILE A 153 -41.67 -43.84 -34.35
C ILE A 153 -40.44 -44.47 -33.69
N GLY A 154 -39.95 -45.60 -34.21
CA GLY A 154 -38.67 -46.20 -33.81
C GLY A 154 -37.48 -45.27 -34.11
N MET A 155 -37.44 -44.68 -35.31
CA MET A 155 -36.42 -43.68 -35.68
C MET A 155 -36.50 -42.41 -34.82
N LEU A 156 -37.70 -41.97 -34.47
CA LEU A 156 -37.90 -40.83 -33.57
C LEU A 156 -37.38 -41.14 -32.16
N ARG A 157 -37.64 -42.36 -31.66
CA ARG A 157 -37.15 -42.81 -30.35
C ARG A 157 -35.62 -42.92 -30.33
N SER A 158 -35.00 -43.47 -31.37
CA SER A 158 -33.52 -43.56 -31.43
C SER A 158 -32.87 -42.17 -31.49
N SER A 159 -33.44 -41.25 -32.26
CA SER A 159 -32.96 -39.86 -32.35
C SER A 159 -33.12 -39.14 -31.01
N PHE A 160 -34.25 -39.36 -30.31
CA PHE A 160 -34.47 -38.83 -28.97
C PHE A 160 -33.47 -39.39 -27.95
N ASN A 161 -33.21 -40.70 -27.96
CA ASN A 161 -32.24 -41.33 -27.06
C ASN A 161 -30.83 -40.77 -27.31
N GLN A 162 -30.42 -40.60 -28.57
CA GLN A 162 -29.13 -39.99 -28.91
C GLN A 162 -29.03 -38.55 -28.41
N MET A 163 -30.10 -37.76 -28.56
CA MET A 163 -30.18 -36.41 -28.01
C MET A 163 -30.06 -36.43 -26.48
N ALA A 164 -30.79 -37.31 -25.78
CA ALA A 164 -30.75 -37.42 -24.32
C ALA A 164 -29.33 -37.73 -23.80
N VAL A 165 -28.63 -38.68 -24.44
CA VAL A 165 -27.23 -39.02 -24.10
C VAL A 165 -26.29 -37.84 -24.35
N THR A 166 -26.44 -37.15 -25.48
CA THR A 166 -25.60 -36.00 -25.85
C THR A 166 -25.83 -34.83 -24.91
N THR A 167 -27.09 -34.53 -24.56
CA THR A 167 -27.42 -33.47 -23.60
C THR A 167 -26.87 -33.80 -22.22
N GLY A 168 -26.99 -35.05 -21.75
CA GLY A 168 -26.42 -35.50 -20.49
C GLY A 168 -24.91 -35.29 -20.41
N SER A 169 -24.16 -35.70 -21.44
CA SER A 169 -22.69 -35.52 -21.47
C SER A 169 -22.28 -34.05 -21.54
N TYR A 170 -23.02 -33.20 -22.28
CA TYR A 170 -22.79 -31.75 -22.27
C TYR A 170 -23.07 -31.12 -20.91
N THR A 171 -24.14 -31.53 -20.21
CA THR A 171 -24.45 -31.00 -18.87
C THR A 171 -23.38 -31.37 -17.85
N GLU A 172 -22.89 -32.61 -17.86
CA GLU A 172 -21.79 -33.05 -16.99
C GLU A 172 -20.49 -32.28 -17.30
N ALA A 173 -20.13 -32.14 -18.57
CA ALA A 173 -18.94 -31.38 -18.98
C ALA A 173 -19.03 -29.90 -18.59
N MET A 174 -20.21 -29.29 -18.73
CA MET A 174 -20.43 -27.90 -18.30
C MET A 174 -20.36 -27.75 -16.79
N GLN A 175 -20.90 -28.70 -16.04
CA GLN A 175 -20.80 -28.70 -14.59
C GLN A 175 -19.34 -28.83 -14.13
N GLY A 176 -18.57 -29.76 -14.70
CA GLY A 176 -17.14 -29.90 -14.40
C GLY A 176 -16.33 -28.64 -14.75
N LYS A 177 -16.61 -28.01 -15.90
CA LYS A 177 -15.99 -26.72 -16.25
C LYS A 177 -16.38 -25.59 -15.29
N ASN A 178 -17.61 -25.59 -14.79
CA ASN A 178 -18.07 -24.57 -13.86
C ASN A 178 -17.41 -24.74 -12.49
N GLU A 179 -17.25 -25.98 -12.03
CA GLU A 179 -16.49 -26.31 -10.80
C GLU A 179 -15.01 -25.91 -10.94
N GLU A 180 -14.37 -26.17 -12.08
CA GLU A 180 -12.99 -25.74 -12.35
C GLU A 180 -12.85 -24.21 -12.38
N LEU A 181 -13.76 -23.50 -13.06
CA LEU A 181 -13.78 -22.04 -13.09
C LEU A 181 -14.03 -21.45 -11.71
N GLN A 182 -14.87 -22.08 -10.91
CA GLN A 182 -15.12 -21.65 -9.54
C GLN A 182 -13.85 -21.83 -8.68
N ALA A 183 -13.15 -22.97 -8.79
CA ALA A 183 -11.88 -23.17 -8.10
C ALA A 183 -10.81 -22.15 -8.53
N GLN A 184 -10.69 -21.86 -9.85
CA GLN A 184 -9.79 -20.81 -10.34
C GLN A 184 -10.19 -19.41 -9.83
N SER A 185 -11.49 -19.12 -9.77
CA SER A 185 -11.98 -17.85 -9.23
C SER A 185 -11.68 -17.70 -7.75
N GLU A 186 -11.82 -18.77 -6.97
CA GLU A 186 -11.47 -18.79 -5.55
C GLU A 186 -9.95 -18.63 -5.34
N GLU A 187 -9.13 -19.29 -6.16
CA GLU A 187 -7.66 -19.13 -6.12
C GLU A 187 -7.22 -17.70 -6.49
N LEU A 188 -7.80 -17.12 -7.55
CA LEU A 188 -7.51 -15.74 -7.96
C LEU A 188 -7.92 -14.72 -6.88
N LEU A 189 -9.06 -14.94 -6.22
CA LEU A 189 -9.48 -14.10 -5.09
C LEU A 189 -8.49 -14.16 -3.94
N ALA A 190 -8.04 -15.36 -3.57
CA ALA A 190 -7.02 -15.52 -2.52
C ALA A 190 -5.69 -14.84 -2.88
N GLN A 191 -5.22 -14.98 -4.13
CA GLN A 191 -4.02 -14.28 -4.61
C GLN A 191 -4.20 -12.75 -4.59
N GLN A 192 -5.38 -12.25 -4.95
CA GLN A 192 -5.67 -10.82 -4.92
C GLN A 192 -5.67 -10.29 -3.47
N GLU A 193 -6.27 -11.02 -2.53
CA GLU A 193 -6.26 -10.67 -1.12
C GLU A 193 -4.83 -10.66 -0.54
N GLU A 194 -4.01 -11.66 -0.88
CA GLU A 194 -2.61 -11.72 -0.46
C GLU A 194 -1.78 -10.54 -1.03
N LEU A 195 -1.93 -10.26 -2.33
CA LEU A 195 -1.25 -9.12 -2.96
C LEU A 195 -1.68 -7.78 -2.35
N GLN A 196 -2.97 -7.64 -2.02
CA GLN A 196 -3.48 -6.41 -1.40
C GLN A 196 -2.92 -6.22 0.00
N ALA A 197 -2.82 -7.28 0.80
CA ALA A 197 -2.17 -7.24 2.11
C ALA A 197 -0.67 -6.89 2.00
N GLN A 198 0.05 -7.47 1.04
CA GLN A 198 1.45 -7.13 0.78
C GLN A 198 1.63 -5.67 0.34
N GLN A 199 0.71 -5.12 -0.47
CA GLN A 199 0.74 -3.72 -0.85
C GLN A 199 0.53 -2.78 0.34
N GLU A 200 -0.40 -3.12 1.24
CA GLU A 200 -0.65 -2.33 2.45
C GLU A 200 0.55 -2.34 3.39
N GLU A 201 1.16 -3.51 3.63
CA GLU A 201 2.38 -3.65 4.44
C GLU A 201 3.56 -2.88 3.83
N LEU A 202 3.73 -2.96 2.51
CA LEU A 202 4.81 -2.24 1.80
C LEU A 202 4.62 -0.73 1.89
N GLU A 203 3.39 -0.24 1.75
CA GLU A 203 3.09 1.19 1.87
C GLU A 203 3.37 1.70 3.29
N GLU A 204 2.98 0.95 4.32
CA GLU A 204 3.29 1.29 5.71
C GLU A 204 4.81 1.32 5.98
N ALA A 205 5.54 0.31 5.49
CA ALA A 205 6.99 0.25 5.59
C ALA A 205 7.67 1.42 4.83
N TYR A 206 7.16 1.78 3.66
CA TYR A 206 7.66 2.89 2.87
C TYR A 206 7.47 4.24 3.58
N GLN A 207 6.28 4.50 4.13
CA GLN A 207 6.01 5.74 4.88
C GLN A 207 6.90 5.86 6.12
N THR A 208 7.08 4.77 6.86
CA THR A 208 7.98 4.72 8.02
C THR A 208 9.43 4.99 7.63
N THR A 209 9.90 4.37 6.54
CA THR A 209 11.26 4.58 6.02
C THR A 209 11.48 6.02 5.59
N LYS A 210 10.51 6.62 4.89
CA LYS A 210 10.55 8.02 4.46
C LYS A 210 10.64 8.98 5.64
N GLN A 211 9.84 8.77 6.69
CA GLN A 211 9.92 9.58 7.92
C GLN A 211 11.28 9.44 8.61
N ASN A 212 11.84 8.23 8.66
CA ASN A 212 13.17 7.99 9.22
C ASN A 212 14.27 8.68 8.41
N GLU A 213 14.18 8.69 7.08
CA GLU A 213 15.11 9.40 6.20
C GLU A 213 15.07 10.91 6.43
N GLU A 214 13.88 11.50 6.50
CA GLU A 214 13.72 12.93 6.84
C GLU A 214 14.32 13.25 8.21
N LYS A 215 14.08 12.38 9.21
CA LYS A 215 14.67 12.51 10.55
C LYS A 215 16.20 12.44 10.52
N LEU A 216 16.77 11.50 9.77
CA LEU A 216 18.21 11.35 9.61
C LEU A 216 18.83 12.57 8.93
N LYS A 217 18.20 13.08 7.87
CA LYS A 217 18.65 14.29 7.18
C LYS A 217 18.69 15.49 8.12
N MET A 218 17.62 15.70 8.91
CA MET A 218 17.58 16.78 9.91
C MET A 218 18.69 16.63 10.95
N ARG A 219 18.91 15.42 11.45
CA ARG A 219 19.98 15.13 12.42
C ARG A 219 21.36 15.39 11.84
N SER A 220 21.58 15.04 10.57
CA SER A 220 22.83 15.31 9.86
C SER A 220 23.08 16.81 9.72
N GLU A 221 22.10 17.58 9.23
CA GLU A 221 22.21 19.04 9.08
C GLU A 221 22.52 19.73 10.42
N LEU A 222 21.89 19.29 11.52
CA LEU A 222 22.14 19.86 12.84
C LEU A 222 23.52 19.49 13.37
N THR A 223 23.96 18.25 13.15
CA THR A 223 25.32 17.81 13.52
C THR A 223 26.37 18.60 12.76
N GLU A 224 26.15 18.85 11.47
CA GLU A 224 27.01 19.70 10.64
C GLU A 224 27.03 21.14 11.16
N ALA A 225 25.87 21.73 11.45
CA ALA A 225 25.79 23.07 12.04
C ALA A 225 26.53 23.18 13.40
N LEU A 226 26.49 22.12 14.21
CA LEU A 226 27.22 22.03 15.48
C LEU A 226 28.73 21.77 15.30
N ALA A 227 29.13 21.16 14.19
CA ALA A 227 30.53 20.85 13.89
C ALA A 227 31.29 22.02 13.26
N VAL A 228 30.60 22.92 12.55
CA VAL A 228 31.22 23.92 11.66
C VAL A 228 31.82 25.13 12.41
N ARG A 229 31.51 25.36 13.69
CA ARG A 229 32.09 26.52 14.43
C ARG A 229 32.34 26.23 15.90
N GLU A 230 33.61 26.21 16.28
CA GLU A 230 34.15 26.13 17.65
C GLU A 230 33.90 27.41 18.49
N THR A 231 32.78 28.11 18.29
CA THR A 231 32.51 29.37 19.01
C THR A 231 31.04 29.51 19.43
N VAL A 232 30.86 30.21 20.55
CA VAL A 232 29.58 30.66 21.12
C VAL A 232 28.71 31.42 20.09
N GLU A 233 29.33 31.99 19.06
CA GLU A 233 28.65 32.73 17.98
C GLU A 233 27.74 31.88 17.08
N SER A 234 27.83 30.55 17.17
CA SER A 234 27.02 29.61 16.38
C SER A 234 25.66 29.30 17.00
N TYR A 235 25.47 29.53 18.32
CA TYR A 235 24.24 29.22 19.04
C TYR A 235 22.97 29.87 18.47
N PRO A 236 22.98 31.10 17.90
CA PRO A 236 21.77 31.69 17.33
C PRO A 236 21.21 30.90 16.15
N ALA A 237 22.08 30.32 15.32
CA ALA A 237 21.67 29.49 14.19
C ALA A 237 21.03 28.18 14.66
N ILE A 238 21.58 27.59 15.72
CA ILE A 238 21.07 26.35 16.33
C ILE A 238 19.70 26.59 16.96
N VAL A 239 19.54 27.67 17.74
CA VAL A 239 18.24 28.05 18.32
C VAL A 239 17.21 28.29 17.21
N ARG A 240 17.57 29.00 16.14
CA ARG A 240 16.67 29.20 14.98
C ARG A 240 16.22 27.89 14.35
N LYS A 241 17.16 26.98 14.05
CA LYS A 241 16.84 25.68 13.45
C LYS A 241 15.97 24.83 14.38
N MET A 242 16.22 24.89 15.69
CA MET A 242 15.40 24.18 16.69
C MET A 242 13.96 24.73 16.73
N LEU A 243 13.78 26.05 16.62
CA LEU A 243 12.45 26.65 16.53
C LEU A 243 11.70 26.21 15.26
N GLU A 244 12.39 26.17 14.12
CA GLU A 244 11.82 25.68 12.85
C GLU A 244 11.34 24.22 12.97
N ILE A 245 12.20 23.32 13.48
CA ILE A 245 11.90 21.89 13.60
C ILE A 245 10.74 21.65 14.59
N THR A 246 10.77 22.36 15.72
CA THR A 246 9.75 22.18 16.77
C THR A 246 8.45 22.93 16.48
N SER A 247 8.41 23.71 15.39
CA SER A 247 7.32 24.63 15.06
C SER A 247 7.00 25.57 16.22
N SER A 248 8.05 26.14 16.81
CA SER A 248 7.97 27.10 17.91
C SER A 248 8.20 28.53 17.39
N GLU A 249 7.49 29.49 17.96
CA GLU A 249 7.48 30.88 17.48
C GLU A 249 8.68 31.67 18.01
N TYR A 250 9.10 31.40 19.24
CA TYR A 250 10.29 32.00 19.83
C TYR A 250 10.87 31.13 20.93
N GLY A 251 12.14 31.38 21.24
CA GLY A 251 12.84 30.66 22.29
C GLY A 251 14.21 31.25 22.61
N ALA A 252 14.83 30.67 23.62
CA ALA A 252 16.13 31.06 24.11
C ALA A 252 16.93 29.85 24.59
N LEU A 253 18.24 29.87 24.34
CA LEU A 253 19.22 29.04 25.01
C LEU A 253 19.85 29.90 26.12
N LEU A 254 19.76 29.44 27.36
CA LEU A 254 20.25 30.11 28.57
C LEU A 254 21.46 29.32 29.08
N LEU A 255 22.62 29.94 29.20
CA LEU A 255 23.84 29.32 29.72
C LEU A 255 23.93 29.51 31.24
N TYR A 256 24.34 28.46 31.93
CA TYR A 256 24.51 28.41 33.38
C TYR A 256 25.93 28.01 33.76
N GLU A 257 26.49 28.73 34.71
CA GLU A 257 27.79 28.43 35.29
C GLU A 257 27.80 28.80 36.78
N GLY A 258 28.36 27.93 37.62
CA GLY A 258 28.45 28.18 39.07
C GLY A 258 27.09 28.38 39.77
N GLY A 259 25.99 27.87 39.22
CA GLY A 259 24.64 28.06 39.77
C GLY A 259 23.99 29.40 39.41
N ALA A 260 24.65 30.23 38.58
CA ALA A 260 24.11 31.48 38.07
C ALA A 260 23.94 31.41 36.55
N TYR A 261 22.99 32.20 36.05
CA TYR A 261 22.83 32.44 34.62
C TYR A 261 23.90 33.43 34.15
N ILE A 262 24.64 33.07 33.09
CA ILE A 262 25.77 33.87 32.57
C ILE A 262 25.50 34.51 31.21
N GLY A 263 24.51 34.03 30.46
CA GLY A 263 24.16 34.61 29.16
C GLY A 263 23.07 33.86 28.42
N ALA A 264 22.44 34.52 27.44
CA ALA A 264 21.39 33.93 26.61
C ALA A 264 21.61 34.22 25.14
N THR A 265 21.25 33.23 24.34
CA THR A 265 21.03 33.38 22.91
C THR A 265 19.54 33.27 22.63
N THR A 266 18.96 34.31 22.06
CA THR A 266 17.50 34.42 21.88
C THR A 266 17.12 34.50 20.42
N ASN A 267 15.98 33.93 20.05
CA ASN A 267 15.34 34.19 18.77
C ASN A 267 13.85 34.47 19.02
N GLY A 268 13.42 35.70 18.71
CA GLY A 268 12.05 36.17 18.95
C GLY A 268 11.71 36.60 20.38
N MET A 269 12.66 36.54 21.33
CA MET A 269 12.47 37.01 22.71
C MET A 269 13.26 38.29 23.01
N LYS A 270 12.68 39.18 23.82
CA LYS A 270 13.39 40.33 24.40
C LYS A 270 14.08 39.94 25.70
N MET A 271 15.22 40.56 26.00
CA MET A 271 15.99 40.27 27.22
C MET A 271 15.17 40.44 28.51
N GLN A 272 14.32 41.48 28.57
CA GLN A 272 13.41 41.72 29.71
C GLN A 272 12.45 40.55 29.97
N GLN A 273 12.04 39.80 28.93
CA GLN A 273 11.19 38.63 29.11
C GLN A 273 11.94 37.47 29.77
N ILE A 274 13.24 37.34 29.48
CA ILE A 274 14.10 36.32 30.09
C ILE A 274 14.36 36.65 31.55
N GLU A 275 14.71 37.90 31.85
CA GLU A 275 14.91 38.35 33.24
C GLU A 275 13.65 38.13 34.08
N ALA A 276 12.47 38.43 33.53
CA ALA A 276 11.19 38.17 34.20
C ALA A 276 10.93 36.66 34.42
N LEU A 277 11.31 35.81 33.48
CA LEU A 277 11.19 34.35 33.62
C LEU A 277 12.14 33.78 34.68
N LEU A 278 13.35 34.32 34.80
CA LEU A 278 14.33 33.90 35.79
C LEU A 278 13.95 34.36 37.21
N ALA A 279 13.38 35.56 37.33
CA ALA A 279 12.93 36.12 38.60
C ALA A 279 11.65 35.46 39.15
N ASP A 280 10.83 34.85 38.30
CA ASP A 280 9.60 34.16 38.69
C ASP A 280 9.89 32.74 39.19
N GLU A 281 9.81 32.51 40.50
CA GLU A 281 10.01 31.19 41.14
C GLU A 281 9.05 30.12 40.62
N THR A 282 7.88 30.53 40.11
CA THR A 282 6.89 29.62 39.56
C THR A 282 7.09 29.33 38.07
N SER A 283 8.10 29.92 37.43
CA SER A 283 8.34 29.75 36.00
C SER A 283 8.68 28.30 35.63
N VAL A 284 8.40 27.91 34.38
CA VAL A 284 8.82 26.59 33.89
C VAL A 284 10.33 26.37 33.97
N LEU A 285 11.12 27.44 33.88
CA LEU A 285 12.57 27.36 34.03
C LEU A 285 12.95 26.96 35.46
N ASN A 286 12.44 27.66 36.47
CA ASN A 286 12.74 27.31 37.86
C ASN A 286 12.22 25.92 38.24
N ARG A 287 11.02 25.54 37.77
CA ARG A 287 10.52 24.16 37.96
C ARG A 287 11.40 23.11 37.29
N MET A 288 11.90 23.38 36.09
CA MET A 288 12.83 22.50 35.37
C MET A 288 14.16 22.37 36.11
N MET A 289 14.69 23.47 36.67
CA MET A 289 15.90 23.42 37.49
C MET A 289 15.73 22.57 38.75
N LEU A 290 14.58 22.70 39.43
CA LEU A 290 14.29 21.95 40.65
C LEU A 290 14.06 20.45 40.40
N THR A 291 13.44 20.12 39.27
CA THR A 291 13.05 18.73 38.95
C THR A 291 14.07 17.98 38.12
N ASN A 292 14.99 18.69 37.43
CA ASN A 292 15.90 18.10 36.46
C ASN A 292 15.14 17.29 35.39
N GLN A 293 14.02 17.84 34.91
CA GLN A 293 13.18 17.20 33.90
C GLN A 293 12.70 18.21 32.87
N VAL A 294 12.33 17.71 31.69
CA VAL A 294 11.64 18.51 30.69
C VAL A 294 10.27 18.89 31.24
N ILE A 295 10.06 20.20 31.44
CA ILE A 295 8.80 20.74 31.93
C ILE A 295 8.06 21.39 30.76
N GLN A 296 6.81 21.01 30.58
CA GLN A 296 5.87 21.73 29.71
C GLN A 296 4.79 22.40 30.55
N SER A 297 4.26 23.51 30.06
CA SER A 297 3.21 24.26 30.74
C SER A 297 2.32 24.95 29.72
N GLU A 298 1.05 25.14 30.09
CA GLU A 298 0.13 26.00 29.36
C GLU A 298 -0.05 27.28 30.18
N LYS A 299 0.16 28.42 29.54
CA LYS A 299 0.00 29.74 30.15
C LYS A 299 -1.03 30.51 29.35
N ARG A 300 -2.08 31.00 30.02
CA ARG A 300 -3.04 31.91 29.40
C ARG A 300 -2.51 33.32 29.47
N VAL A 301 -2.28 33.92 28.32
CA VAL A 301 -1.86 35.32 28.21
C VAL A 301 -3.12 36.19 28.19
N ALA A 302 -3.29 37.00 29.24
CA ALA A 302 -4.36 37.98 29.32
C ALA A 302 -4.19 39.05 28.23
N ARG A 303 -5.28 39.75 27.88
CA ARG A 303 -5.24 40.83 26.88
C ARG A 303 -4.19 41.87 27.26
N THR A 304 -3.33 42.22 26.30
CA THR A 304 -2.32 43.28 26.44
C THR A 304 -2.58 44.36 25.38
N ASN A 305 -1.92 45.52 25.50
CA ASN A 305 -2.02 46.56 24.47
C ASN A 305 -1.53 46.09 23.09
N ASP A 306 -0.64 45.10 23.04
CA ASP A 306 -0.08 44.52 21.81
C ASP A 306 -0.93 43.38 21.22
N SER A 307 -1.87 42.80 21.97
CA SER A 307 -2.77 41.76 21.48
C SER A 307 -4.18 41.88 22.07
N PRO A 308 -5.20 42.24 21.25
CA PRO A 308 -6.57 42.50 21.71
C PRO A 308 -7.34 41.24 22.14
N TYR A 309 -6.79 40.04 21.97
CA TYR A 309 -7.41 38.76 22.32
C TYR A 309 -6.56 37.99 23.32
N SER A 310 -7.21 37.27 24.24
CA SER A 310 -6.52 36.31 25.11
C SER A 310 -6.19 35.06 24.31
N PHE A 311 -4.95 34.59 24.39
CA PHE A 311 -4.50 33.35 23.76
C PHE A 311 -3.74 32.50 24.77
N SER A 312 -3.75 31.18 24.57
CA SER A 312 -2.90 30.26 25.33
C SER A 312 -1.54 30.14 24.65
N THR A 313 -0.47 30.24 25.43
CA THR A 313 0.88 29.87 25.04
C THR A 313 1.23 28.53 25.67
N HIS A 314 1.91 27.69 24.91
CA HIS A 314 2.46 26.43 25.36
C HIS A 314 3.97 26.60 25.43
N GLU A 315 4.52 26.46 26.61
CA GLU A 315 5.93 26.69 26.90
C GLU A 315 6.59 25.39 27.32
N VAL A 316 7.84 25.20 26.90
CA VAL A 316 8.68 24.05 27.27
C VAL A 316 10.03 24.56 27.73
N ALA A 317 10.49 24.02 28.86
CA ALA A 317 11.84 24.17 29.37
C ALA A 317 12.55 22.81 29.32
N LEU A 318 13.68 22.76 28.62
CA LEU A 318 14.55 21.59 28.55
C LEU A 318 15.87 21.91 29.24
N PRO A 319 16.32 21.05 30.16
CA PRO A 319 17.64 21.21 30.70
C PRO A 319 18.71 20.56 29.82
N ILE A 320 19.93 21.08 29.91
CA ILE A 320 21.18 20.52 29.41
C ILE A 320 22.12 20.39 30.60
N TYR A 321 22.46 19.15 30.96
CA TYR A 321 23.34 18.84 32.09
C TYR A 321 24.60 18.15 31.61
N ASP A 322 25.69 18.36 32.34
CA ASP A 322 26.86 17.50 32.25
C ASP A 322 26.52 16.13 32.85
N PRO A 323 26.60 15.02 32.09
CA PRO A 323 26.25 13.68 32.56
C PRO A 323 27.22 13.15 33.63
N SER A 324 28.43 13.70 33.72
CA SER A 324 29.45 13.25 34.67
C SER A 324 29.30 13.91 36.05
N THR A 325 29.01 15.21 36.05
CA THR A 325 28.88 16.02 37.28
C THR A 325 27.42 16.24 37.71
N ASN A 326 26.46 15.95 36.83
CA ASN A 326 25.04 16.25 36.98
C ASN A 326 24.75 17.74 37.22
N GLN A 327 25.65 18.63 36.77
CA GLN A 327 25.51 20.07 36.90
C GLN A 327 24.80 20.66 35.68
N LEU A 328 23.89 21.62 35.91
CA LEU A 328 23.20 22.33 34.84
C LEU A 328 24.19 23.20 34.07
N MET A 329 24.34 22.94 32.77
CA MET A 329 25.19 23.73 31.87
C MET A 329 24.38 24.76 31.11
N ALA A 330 23.16 24.41 30.70
CA ALA A 330 22.29 25.30 29.94
C ALA A 330 20.81 24.89 30.08
N ALA A 331 19.91 25.77 29.68
CA ALA A 331 18.50 25.50 29.55
C ALA A 331 17.97 26.03 28.22
N ILE A 332 17.17 25.24 27.52
CA ILE A 332 16.45 25.66 26.34
C ILE A 332 15.02 25.98 26.75
N TYR A 333 14.56 27.18 26.41
CA TYR A 333 13.19 27.61 26.61
C TYR A 333 12.55 27.89 25.25
N MET A 334 11.38 27.31 25.00
CA MET A 334 10.64 27.48 23.74
C MET A 334 9.17 27.71 24.02
N VAL A 335 8.53 28.52 23.18
CA VAL A 335 7.11 28.84 23.29
C VAL A 335 6.42 28.73 21.95
N ARG A 336 5.18 28.24 21.98
CA ARG A 336 4.26 28.25 20.85
C ARG A 336 2.83 28.65 21.15
N TYR A 337 2.12 29.22 20.18
CA TYR A 337 0.76 29.75 20.39
C TYR A 337 -0.34 28.71 20.14
N LYS A 338 -0.15 27.81 19.18
CA LYS A 338 -1.30 27.07 18.60
C LYS A 338 -1.78 25.88 19.42
N SER A 339 -0.87 25.05 19.93
CA SER A 339 -1.24 23.76 20.53
C SER A 339 -0.13 23.24 21.44
N THR A 340 -0.43 22.21 22.23
CA THR A 340 0.55 21.51 23.06
C THR A 340 1.59 20.78 22.21
N TYR A 341 2.78 20.59 22.77
CA TYR A 341 3.80 19.76 22.15
C TYR A 341 3.39 18.28 22.25
N LYS A 342 3.40 17.57 21.12
CA LYS A 342 3.12 16.13 21.10
C LYS A 342 4.29 15.37 21.74
N SER A 343 4.04 14.15 22.22
CA SER A 343 5.06 13.28 22.80
C SER A 343 6.27 13.08 21.87
N GLN A 344 6.03 12.95 20.56
CA GLN A 344 7.10 12.84 19.56
C GLN A 344 7.97 14.11 19.51
N GLN A 345 7.35 15.30 19.49
CA GLN A 345 8.09 16.56 19.47
C GLN A 345 8.93 16.73 20.74
N LEU A 346 8.41 16.33 21.90
CA LEU A 346 9.17 16.35 23.15
C LEU A 346 10.34 15.35 23.12
N ALA A 347 10.16 14.18 22.48
CA ALA A 347 11.25 13.23 22.28
C ALA A 347 12.35 13.80 21.37
N ASP A 348 11.97 14.44 20.27
CA ASP A 348 12.93 15.08 19.36
C ASP A 348 13.66 16.25 20.05
N MET A 349 12.96 17.06 20.85
CA MET A 349 13.59 18.10 21.68
C MET A 349 14.59 17.55 22.70
N ARG A 350 14.30 16.39 23.31
CA ARG A 350 15.25 15.72 24.22
C ARG A 350 16.48 15.24 23.48
N GLU A 351 16.32 14.66 22.30
CA GLU A 351 17.44 14.25 21.43
C GLU A 351 18.31 15.47 21.09
N PHE A 352 17.69 16.62 20.77
CA PHE A 352 18.44 17.85 20.56
C PHE A 352 19.15 18.37 21.80
N SER A 353 18.54 18.30 22.98
CA SER A 353 19.20 18.67 24.24
C SER A 353 20.45 17.81 24.50
N GLN A 354 20.39 16.51 24.21
CA GLN A 354 21.54 15.61 24.32
C GLN A 354 22.65 15.99 23.34
N GLN A 355 22.32 16.34 22.10
CA GLN A 355 23.30 16.82 21.13
C GLN A 355 23.94 18.15 21.54
N MET A 356 23.13 19.07 22.08
CA MET A 356 23.63 20.33 22.65
C MET A 356 24.55 20.09 23.85
N THR A 357 24.24 19.10 24.68
CA THR A 357 25.11 18.69 25.80
C THR A 357 26.50 18.30 25.28
N LEU A 358 26.57 17.42 24.29
CA LEU A 358 27.85 16.99 23.70
C LEU A 358 28.62 18.15 23.07
N SER A 359 27.93 19.06 22.38
CA SER A 359 28.54 20.25 21.78
C SER A 359 29.13 21.18 22.85
N LEU A 360 28.35 21.49 23.90
CA LEU A 360 28.78 22.34 25.00
C LEU A 360 29.95 21.72 25.78
N LEU A 361 29.92 20.41 26.03
CA LEU A 361 31.03 19.69 26.67
C LEU A 361 32.30 19.74 25.83
N ARG A 362 32.18 19.57 24.50
CA ARG A 362 33.32 19.69 23.59
C ARG A 362 33.91 21.10 23.62
N THR A 363 33.06 22.13 23.52
CA THR A 363 33.51 23.52 23.61
C THR A 363 34.20 23.79 24.94
N ARG A 364 33.61 23.37 26.05
CA ARG A 364 34.22 23.52 27.38
C ARG A 364 35.56 22.80 27.50
N SER A 365 35.63 21.54 27.07
CA SER A 365 36.87 20.75 27.13
C SER A 365 37.96 21.38 26.27
N TYR A 366 37.60 21.93 25.12
CA TYR A 366 38.52 22.66 24.25
C TYR A 366 39.00 23.96 24.91
N GLU A 367 38.11 24.73 25.53
CA GLU A 367 38.47 25.94 26.28
C GLU A 367 39.39 25.61 27.48
N GLU A 368 39.06 24.58 28.26
CA GLU A 368 39.89 24.09 29.38
C GLU A 368 41.27 23.63 28.88
N MET A 369 41.33 22.87 27.79
CA MET A 369 42.59 22.46 27.15
C MET A 369 43.39 23.66 26.66
N LYS A 370 42.73 24.66 26.05
CA LYS A 370 43.38 25.89 25.60
C LYS A 370 43.93 26.69 26.78
N GLN A 371 43.18 26.79 27.88
CA GLN A 371 43.63 27.45 29.10
C GLN A 371 44.81 26.71 29.75
N GLU A 372 44.76 25.38 29.87
CA GLU A 372 45.86 24.59 30.42
C GLU A 372 47.11 24.62 29.51
N LYS A 373 46.93 24.65 28.17
CA LYS A 373 48.03 24.90 27.22
C LYS A 373 48.66 26.28 27.48
N GLN A 374 47.85 27.34 27.53
CA GLN A 374 48.33 28.71 27.78
C GLN A 374 49.03 28.84 29.14
N LYS A 375 48.51 28.17 30.17
CA LYS A 375 49.11 28.14 31.51
C LYS A 375 50.46 27.43 31.49
N THR A 376 50.57 26.29 30.80
CA THR A 376 51.85 25.57 30.61
C THR A 376 52.87 26.44 29.86
N GLU A 377 52.43 27.11 28.79
CA GLU A 377 53.24 28.07 28.04
C GLU A 377 53.76 29.23 28.91
N GLN A 378 52.88 29.81 29.75
CA GLN A 378 53.26 30.87 30.69
C GLN A 378 54.25 30.39 31.76
N VAL A 379 54.08 29.15 32.26
CA VAL A 379 55.03 28.55 33.20
C VAL A 379 56.40 28.39 32.54
N LEU A 380 56.46 27.89 31.31
CA LEU A 380 57.72 27.75 30.57
C LEU A 380 58.39 29.10 30.28
N ASP A 381 57.62 30.15 29.96
CA ASP A 381 58.14 31.50 29.76
C ASP A 381 58.61 32.18 31.04
N SER A 382 58.12 31.75 32.21
CA SER A 382 58.55 32.31 33.50
C SER A 382 59.92 31.80 33.94
N ILE A 383 60.38 30.69 33.36
CA ILE A 383 61.72 30.15 33.56
C ILE A 383 62.72 31.10 32.91
N ARG A 384 63.86 31.35 33.56
CA ARG A 384 64.87 32.31 33.05
C ARG A 384 65.80 31.69 32.03
N GLU A 385 66.02 30.39 32.14
CA GLU A 385 66.78 29.62 31.17
C GLU A 385 65.99 29.44 29.87
N ALA A 386 66.72 29.41 28.75
CA ALA A 386 66.16 29.07 27.47
C ALA A 386 65.95 27.55 27.40
N ILE A 387 64.76 27.15 26.98
CA ILE A 387 64.33 25.75 26.90
C ILE A 387 63.98 25.44 25.46
N ILE A 388 64.51 24.33 24.97
CA ILE A 388 64.17 23.75 23.66
C ILE A 388 63.73 22.30 23.91
N TYR A 389 62.49 21.98 23.57
CA TYR A 389 61.97 20.62 23.64
C TYR A 389 61.79 20.07 22.21
N LEU A 390 62.39 18.90 21.98
CA LEU A 390 62.30 18.14 20.74
C LEU A 390 61.53 16.85 21.01
N GLU A 391 60.42 16.64 20.29
CA GLU A 391 59.65 15.41 20.35
C GLU A 391 60.21 14.35 19.38
N ASP A 392 60.18 13.08 19.78
CA ASP A 392 60.66 11.98 18.93
C ASP A 392 59.82 11.88 17.64
N GLY A 393 60.50 11.82 16.48
CA GLY A 393 59.87 11.72 15.16
C GLY A 393 59.25 13.02 14.62
N ASN A 394 59.29 14.13 15.36
CA ASN A 394 58.86 15.45 14.89
C ASN A 394 60.08 16.39 14.75
N ASP A 395 60.15 17.16 13.65
CA ASP A 395 61.21 18.18 13.47
C ASP A 395 60.82 19.54 14.06
N GLU A 396 59.56 19.69 14.49
CA GLU A 396 59.10 20.88 15.22
C GLU A 396 59.69 20.92 16.63
N LEU A 397 60.24 22.08 16.98
CA LEU A 397 60.80 22.35 18.30
C LEU A 397 59.87 23.26 19.10
N TYR A 398 59.58 22.88 20.33
CA TYR A 398 58.92 23.76 21.30
C TYR A 398 59.96 24.59 22.04
N VAL A 399 59.76 25.90 22.09
CA VAL A 399 60.71 26.81 22.73
C VAL A 399 60.02 27.80 23.64
N ASN A 400 60.70 28.20 24.72
CA ASN A 400 60.22 29.28 25.59
C ASN A 400 60.78 30.64 25.16
N ARG A 401 60.12 31.71 25.60
CA ARG A 401 60.48 33.09 25.26
C ARG A 401 61.96 33.46 25.54
N PRO A 402 62.58 33.09 26.68
CA PRO A 402 63.99 33.38 26.96
C PRO A 402 64.98 32.97 25.87
N LEU A 403 64.68 31.95 25.07
CA LEU A 403 65.55 31.57 23.94
C LEU A 403 65.80 32.73 22.97
N PHE A 404 64.77 33.53 22.70
CA PHE A 404 64.87 34.67 21.77
C PHE A 404 65.52 35.90 22.39
N GLU A 405 65.58 35.97 23.71
CA GLU A 405 66.36 36.99 24.43
C GLU A 405 67.85 36.60 24.43
N LEU A 406 68.13 35.30 24.60
CA LEU A 406 69.48 34.76 24.59
C LEU A 406 70.09 34.72 23.19
N VAL A 407 69.30 34.37 22.17
CA VAL A 407 69.68 34.22 20.77
C VAL A 407 68.69 34.99 19.88
N PRO A 408 68.81 36.33 19.80
CA PRO A 408 67.93 37.18 18.98
C PRO A 408 67.94 36.82 17.49
N GLU A 409 68.99 36.15 17.01
CA GLU A 409 69.16 35.68 15.64
C GLU A 409 68.07 34.67 15.22
N LEU A 410 67.37 34.03 16.17
CA LEU A 410 66.29 33.07 15.93
C LEU A 410 64.90 33.73 15.74
N GLN A 411 64.76 35.04 15.92
CA GLN A 411 63.45 35.71 15.90
C GLN A 411 62.74 35.68 14.53
N SER A 412 63.46 35.45 13.43
CA SER A 412 62.89 35.52 12.07
C SER A 412 61.96 34.37 11.67
N GLU A 413 62.00 33.24 12.39
CA GLU A 413 61.19 32.04 12.10
C GLU A 413 60.12 31.73 13.16
N PHE A 414 59.88 32.66 14.10
CA PHE A 414 58.90 32.43 15.16
C PHE A 414 57.47 32.40 14.60
N THR A 415 56.80 31.27 14.76
CA THR A 415 55.35 31.15 14.54
C THR A 415 54.59 31.60 15.78
N GLU A 416 53.35 32.07 15.64
CA GLU A 416 52.50 32.49 16.79
C GLU A 416 52.31 31.37 17.84
N ASP A 417 52.53 30.10 17.45
CA ASP A 417 52.36 28.90 18.28
C ASP A 417 53.62 28.46 19.04
N ARG A 418 54.69 29.26 19.06
CA ARG A 418 55.94 28.96 19.79
C ARG A 418 56.66 27.69 19.33
N THR A 419 56.45 27.34 18.07
CA THR A 419 57.15 26.25 17.40
C THR A 419 58.15 26.83 16.41
N LEU A 420 59.37 26.27 16.42
CA LEU A 420 60.32 26.47 15.34
C LEU A 420 60.19 25.30 14.37
N SER A 421 60.02 25.62 13.09
CA SER A 421 59.67 24.66 12.04
C SER A 421 60.78 23.66 11.70
N SER A 422 62.03 23.97 12.08
CA SER A 422 63.14 23.03 11.87
C SER A 422 64.24 23.17 12.92
N GLY A 423 64.61 22.05 13.53
CA GLY A 423 65.79 21.99 14.39
C GLY A 423 67.11 22.20 13.66
N SER A 424 67.14 21.98 12.35
CA SER A 424 68.34 22.23 11.54
C SER A 424 68.73 23.70 11.50
N TYR A 425 67.73 24.60 11.43
CA TYR A 425 67.95 26.04 11.46
C TYR A 425 68.51 26.51 12.82
N VAL A 426 67.95 25.99 13.92
CA VAL A 426 68.45 26.30 15.27
C VAL A 426 69.92 25.89 15.42
N ILE A 427 70.27 24.69 14.94
CA ILE A 427 71.65 24.20 14.96
C ILE A 427 72.58 25.09 14.13
N GLU A 428 72.13 25.57 12.96
CA GLU A 428 72.92 26.44 12.09
C GLU A 428 73.17 27.81 12.75
N VAL A 429 72.15 28.42 13.34
CA VAL A 429 72.28 29.69 14.05
C VAL A 429 73.19 29.53 15.27
N MET A 430 73.01 28.47 16.06
CA MET A 430 73.87 28.20 17.22
C MET A 430 75.32 27.96 16.82
N ARG A 431 75.56 27.25 15.70
CA ARG A 431 76.91 27.01 15.16
C ARG A 431 77.64 28.30 14.81
N ASN A 432 76.92 29.34 14.36
CA ASN A 432 77.52 30.62 13.99
C ASN A 432 77.86 31.52 15.17
N ILE A 433 77.23 31.32 16.34
CA ILE A 433 77.49 32.13 17.54
C ILE A 433 78.51 31.51 18.49
N VAL A 434 78.71 30.19 18.44
CA VAL A 434 79.63 29.46 19.33
C VAL A 434 81.07 29.58 18.82
N ASP A 435 82.00 29.88 19.74
CA ASP A 435 83.41 30.07 19.40
C ASP A 435 84.14 28.74 19.12
N ASP A 436 83.76 27.66 19.82
CA ASP A 436 84.27 26.29 19.61
C ASP A 436 83.22 25.41 18.90
N THR A 437 83.26 25.46 17.57
CA THR A 437 82.32 24.71 16.71
C THR A 437 82.51 23.18 16.80
N ASP A 438 83.73 22.69 17.04
CA ASP A 438 84.02 21.26 17.10
C ASP A 438 83.40 20.65 18.36
N ARG A 439 83.61 21.28 19.52
CA ARG A 439 82.99 20.88 20.79
C ARG A 439 81.45 20.91 20.73
N PHE A 440 80.89 21.90 20.02
CA PHE A 440 79.44 21.98 19.82
C PHE A 440 78.90 20.83 18.96
N ASN A 441 79.59 20.47 17.87
CA ASN A 441 79.20 19.34 17.03
C ASN A 441 79.29 18.00 17.76
N ASP A 442 80.34 17.80 18.57
CA ASP A 442 80.50 16.59 19.37
C ASP A 442 79.35 16.44 20.37
N TYR A 443 78.95 17.54 21.02
CA TYR A 443 77.81 17.54 21.94
C TYR A 443 76.48 17.24 21.25
N LEU A 444 76.23 17.82 20.06
CA LEU A 444 75.04 17.50 19.27
C LEU A 444 75.01 16.04 18.82
N ALA A 445 76.16 15.46 18.47
CA ALA A 445 76.25 14.05 18.10
C ALA A 445 75.92 13.12 19.29
N LEU A 446 76.34 13.49 20.50
CA LEU A 446 75.99 12.77 21.74
C LEU A 446 74.48 12.78 21.98
N ILE A 447 73.84 13.95 21.91
CA ILE A 447 72.38 14.07 22.09
C ILE A 447 71.63 13.22 21.04
N ARG A 448 72.06 13.25 19.77
CA ARG A 448 71.46 12.46 18.68
C ARG A 448 71.67 10.95 18.84
N SER A 449 72.74 10.53 19.52
CA SER A 449 73.01 9.11 19.79
C SER A 449 72.11 8.53 20.89
N GLY A 450 71.34 9.36 21.59
CA GLY A 450 70.47 8.97 22.69
C GLY A 450 71.18 8.79 24.04
N ASP A 451 72.51 8.96 24.08
CA ASP A 451 73.32 8.95 25.30
C ASP A 451 73.38 10.37 25.89
N VAL A 452 72.27 10.77 26.51
CA VAL A 452 72.12 12.10 27.10
C VAL A 452 72.80 12.10 28.48
N SER A 453 74.09 12.46 28.53
CA SER A 453 74.78 12.67 29.80
C SER A 453 74.16 13.89 30.53
N PRO A 454 73.87 13.79 31.84
CA PRO A 454 73.39 14.94 32.63
C PRO A 454 74.49 15.99 32.88
N ASP A 455 75.71 15.74 32.42
CA ASP A 455 76.83 16.67 32.58
C ASP A 455 76.59 17.96 31.80
N LYS A 456 76.75 19.07 32.52
CA LYS A 456 76.63 20.43 31.96
C LYS A 456 77.84 20.73 31.09
N VAL A 457 77.59 21.21 29.87
CA VAL A 457 78.64 21.64 28.94
C VAL A 457 78.61 23.16 28.81
N GLN A 458 79.78 23.79 28.99
CA GLN A 458 79.92 25.24 28.84
C GLN A 458 80.47 25.61 27.47
N PHE A 459 79.85 26.58 26.84
CA PHE A 459 80.23 27.15 25.55
C PHE A 459 80.48 28.64 25.68
N ASP A 460 81.63 29.08 25.17
CA ASP A 460 81.90 30.50 24.95
C ASP A 460 81.27 30.91 23.61
N VAL A 461 80.56 32.03 23.60
CA VAL A 461 79.86 32.53 22.43
C VAL A 461 80.19 34.00 22.19
N ARG A 462 80.05 34.42 20.92
CA ARG A 462 80.23 35.81 20.47
C ARG A 462 81.62 36.35 20.83
N ASN A 463 82.68 35.62 20.50
CA ASN A 463 84.08 35.96 20.80
C ASN A 463 84.33 36.17 22.31
N ASN A 464 83.92 35.21 23.13
CA ASN A 464 84.14 35.16 24.56
C ASN A 464 83.51 36.35 25.32
N THR A 465 82.41 36.88 24.81
CA THR A 465 81.64 37.96 25.45
C THR A 465 80.44 37.44 26.24
N ALA A 466 79.98 36.22 25.96
CA ALA A 466 78.98 35.53 26.75
C ALA A 466 79.35 34.07 26.97
N HIS A 467 78.92 33.53 28.10
CA HIS A 467 79.19 32.17 28.54
C HIS A 467 77.86 31.44 28.73
N LEU A 468 77.64 30.37 27.96
CA LEU A 468 76.43 29.56 28.02
C LEU A 468 76.72 28.22 28.68
N GLU A 469 75.84 27.79 29.57
CA GLU A 469 75.82 26.46 30.15
C GLU A 469 74.63 25.69 29.57
N VAL A 470 74.90 24.55 28.95
CA VAL A 470 73.89 23.71 28.29
C VAL A 470 73.86 22.33 28.94
N TYR A 471 72.67 21.83 29.20
CA TYR A 471 72.47 20.43 29.53
C TYR A 471 71.23 19.88 28.82
N ALA A 472 71.17 18.57 28.68
CA ALA A 472 70.09 17.88 28.01
C ALA A 472 69.53 16.80 28.93
N GLU A 473 68.20 16.71 29.00
CA GLU A 473 67.52 15.64 29.74
C GLU A 473 66.56 14.91 28.81
N ARG A 474 66.46 13.59 29.02
CA ARG A 474 65.53 12.75 28.29
C ARG A 474 64.17 12.75 28.98
N ILE A 475 63.10 12.89 28.21
CA ILE A 475 61.73 12.80 28.71
C ILE A 475 61.11 11.46 28.28
N ASP A 476 60.73 10.65 29.26
CA ASP A 476 60.04 9.37 29.09
C ASP A 476 58.62 9.46 29.70
N ILE A 477 57.60 9.02 28.95
CA ILE A 477 56.19 8.98 29.43
C ILE A 477 55.65 7.57 29.20
N GLU A 478 54.99 7.00 30.23
CA GLU A 478 54.28 5.70 30.25
C GLU A 478 54.74 4.64 29.22
N GLY A 479 56.02 4.25 29.29
CA GLY A 479 56.55 3.07 28.59
C GLY A 479 57.25 3.33 27.25
N GLY A 480 57.48 4.59 26.87
CA GLY A 480 58.25 4.94 25.67
C GLY A 480 59.04 6.25 25.79
N TRP A 481 60.09 6.38 24.95
CA TRP A 481 60.82 7.63 24.76
C TRP A 481 59.93 8.65 24.06
N LYS A 482 59.85 9.87 24.60
CA LYS A 482 58.96 10.92 24.09
C LYS A 482 59.73 12.09 23.49
N GLY A 483 60.93 12.38 23.97
CA GLY A 483 61.74 13.48 23.46
C GLY A 483 62.96 13.82 24.31
N VAL A 484 63.60 14.93 23.97
CA VAL A 484 64.74 15.51 24.70
C VAL A 484 64.45 16.97 24.99
N ILE A 485 64.69 17.39 26.23
CA ILE A 485 64.69 18.80 26.62
C ILE A 485 66.12 19.29 26.73
N LEU A 486 66.40 20.40 26.06
CA LEU A 486 67.66 21.12 26.09
C LEU A 486 67.46 22.41 26.88
N VAL A 487 68.31 22.64 27.86
CA VAL A 487 68.26 23.84 28.69
C VAL A 487 69.57 24.60 28.49
N ILE A 488 69.44 25.88 28.14
CA ILE A 488 70.55 26.78 27.88
C ILE A 488 70.45 27.92 28.89
N ARG A 489 71.47 28.07 29.72
CA ARG A 489 71.56 29.10 30.74
C ARG A 489 72.70 30.07 30.41
N ASP A 490 72.42 31.36 30.47
CA ASP A 490 73.46 32.38 30.49
C ASP A 490 74.11 32.43 31.88
N ILE A 491 75.41 32.14 31.94
CA ILE A 491 76.23 32.20 33.16
C ILE A 491 77.27 33.32 33.09
N THR A 492 77.15 34.25 32.14
CA THR A 492 78.16 35.30 31.91
C THR A 492 78.41 36.13 33.16
N ARG A 493 77.35 36.51 33.88
CA ARG A 493 77.46 37.35 35.09
C ARG A 493 78.14 36.59 36.23
N GLU A 494 77.84 35.31 36.38
CA GLU A 494 78.47 34.42 37.36
C GLU A 494 79.95 34.23 37.05
N THR A 495 80.30 33.95 35.81
CA THR A 495 81.68 33.79 35.35
C THR A 495 82.48 35.09 35.51
N GLU A 496 81.91 36.24 35.14
CA GLU A 496 82.53 37.55 35.36
C GLU A 496 82.73 37.87 36.84
N ALA A 497 81.73 37.58 37.68
CA ALA A 497 81.83 37.79 39.12
C ALA A 497 82.92 36.92 39.76
N ASP A 498 83.02 35.64 39.36
CA ASP A 498 84.07 34.74 39.85
C ASP A 498 85.46 35.15 39.36
N ARG A 499 85.56 35.65 38.12
CA ARG A 499 86.80 36.23 37.60
C ARG A 499 87.21 37.47 38.40
N LEU A 500 86.30 38.43 38.59
CA LEU A 500 86.55 39.65 39.37
C LEU A 500 86.94 39.34 40.81
N LYS A 501 86.29 38.35 41.42
CA LYS A 501 86.64 37.86 42.76
C LYS A 501 88.06 37.30 42.79
N THR A 502 88.44 36.50 41.80
CA THR A 502 89.78 35.90 41.72
C THR A 502 90.85 36.98 41.47
N GLU A 503 90.58 37.93 40.58
CA GLU A 503 91.44 39.10 40.33
C GLU A 503 91.61 39.94 41.60
N LEU A 504 90.52 40.25 42.32
CA LEU A 504 90.57 40.99 43.58
C LEU A 504 91.41 40.28 44.63
N VAL A 505 91.18 38.97 44.85
CA VAL A 505 91.94 38.18 45.82
C VAL A 505 93.43 38.15 45.45
N SER A 506 93.74 38.01 44.16
CA SER A 506 95.12 38.03 43.65
C SER A 506 95.78 39.39 43.88
N THR A 507 95.13 40.49 43.50
CA THR A 507 95.64 41.86 43.67
C THR A 507 95.85 42.19 45.15
N VAL A 508 94.86 41.94 46.02
CA VAL A 508 94.98 42.17 47.46
C VAL A 508 96.13 41.34 48.05
N SER A 509 96.27 40.08 47.62
CA SER A 509 97.39 39.23 48.07
C SER A 509 98.74 39.79 47.64
N HIS A 510 98.86 40.30 46.41
CA HIS A 510 100.09 40.90 45.89
C HIS A 510 100.45 42.22 46.60
N GLU A 511 99.46 43.09 46.81
CA GLU A 511 99.64 44.39 47.48
C GLU A 511 99.91 44.25 48.98
N LEU A 512 99.45 43.17 49.63
CA LEU A 512 99.75 42.90 51.05
C LEU A 512 101.08 42.16 51.24
N ARG A 513 101.48 41.27 50.32
CA ARG A 513 102.72 40.49 50.44
C ARG A 513 103.96 41.38 50.46
N THR A 514 103.97 42.43 49.65
CA THR A 514 105.11 43.37 49.52
C THR A 514 105.40 44.14 50.82
N PRO A 515 104.44 44.88 51.42
CA PRO A 515 104.68 45.59 52.69
C PRO A 515 104.89 44.63 53.86
N LEU A 516 104.21 43.47 53.89
CA LEU A 516 104.40 42.48 54.95
C LEU A 516 105.84 41.93 54.93
N SER A 517 106.41 41.71 53.75
CA SER A 517 107.81 41.31 53.61
C SER A 517 108.77 42.38 54.13
N SER A 518 108.48 43.66 53.89
CA SER A 518 109.26 44.77 54.46
C SER A 518 109.16 44.84 55.99
N ILE A 519 107.94 44.72 56.54
CA ILE A 519 107.73 44.71 58.00
C ILE A 519 108.47 43.52 58.62
N TYR A 520 108.34 42.33 58.04
CA TYR A 520 109.00 41.11 58.51
C TYR A 520 110.53 41.28 58.49
N GLY A 521 111.10 41.78 57.38
CA GLY A 521 112.53 42.07 57.28
C GLY A 521 113.03 43.10 58.30
N PHE A 522 112.27 44.17 58.55
CA PHE A 522 112.61 45.13 59.61
C PHE A 522 112.53 44.51 61.01
N THR A 523 111.51 43.69 61.29
CA THR A 523 111.40 43.01 62.59
C THR A 523 112.52 41.99 62.79
N GLU A 524 112.96 41.30 61.74
CA GLU A 524 114.08 40.36 61.79
C GLU A 524 115.40 41.08 62.06
N LEU A 525 115.64 42.25 61.43
CA LEU A 525 116.79 43.10 61.74
C LEU A 525 116.75 43.66 63.17
N MET A 526 115.58 43.95 63.71
CA MET A 526 115.43 44.39 65.10
C MET A 526 115.70 43.25 66.09
N LEU A 527 115.30 42.02 65.77
CA LEU A 527 115.52 40.82 66.60
C LEU A 527 116.96 40.32 66.55
N ASN A 528 117.64 40.43 65.41
CA ASN A 528 119.03 39.96 65.21
C ASN A 528 120.11 41.02 65.48
N ARG A 529 119.74 42.20 66.01
CA ARG A 529 120.73 43.14 66.55
C ARG A 529 121.24 42.63 67.88
N GLU A 530 122.40 41.97 67.88
CA GLU A 530 123.23 41.91 69.08
C GLU A 530 123.75 43.33 69.37
N VAL A 531 123.34 43.87 70.52
CA VAL A 531 123.71 45.19 71.04
C VAL A 531 125.16 45.20 71.51
#